data_AF-D4YTH2-F1
#
_entry.id   AF-D4YTH2-F1
#
_cell.length_a   1.000
_cell.length_b   1.000
_cell.length_c   1.000
_cell.angle_alpha   90.00
_cell.angle_beta   90.00
_cell.angle_gamma   90.00
#
_symmetry.space_group_name_H-M   'P 1'
#
loop_
_entity.id
_entity.type
_entity.pdbx_description
1 polymer ?
#
loop_
_entity_poly.entity_id
_entity_poly.type
_entity_poly.pdbx_seq_one_letter_code
_entity_poly.pdbx_strand_id
1 'polypeptide(L)'
;MHFLLEAFITPFTIVLLLLIVVLLLKNIFPLGGNNNLGTIIVIAAMILFASIVLPFLPMLPLQLVVLNFIFGLSCLAIPFDKMPRYYLQTPRRWSFKNLPEFMFWFGPASAITNIISFGFLFFIICPHLSAGSQTLFVSIFRTGWFIENLWVQEMAIRALRDRHLPFIKQHATSAVIMVSFVAGIIGTAIPYTATGQILQFTALPSEYLILVFALMIFYLLLTSLIKLIYLKHKKFLI
;
A
#
# COMPACT_ATOMS: atom_id res chain seq x y z
N MET A 1 -10.62 4.87 -19.43
CA MET A 1 -11.11 4.64 -18.04
C MET A 1 -10.64 3.31 -17.43
N HIS A 2 -10.25 2.28 -18.19
CA HIS A 2 -9.75 0.99 -17.65
C HIS A 2 -8.44 1.12 -16.85
N PHE A 3 -7.52 1.99 -17.30
CA PHE A 3 -6.21 2.20 -16.68
C PHE A 3 -6.28 2.87 -15.29
N LEU A 4 -7.30 3.70 -15.04
CA LEU A 4 -7.53 4.32 -13.73
C LEU A 4 -8.06 3.32 -12.70
N LEU A 5 -8.87 2.33 -13.13
CA LEU A 5 -9.36 1.27 -12.25
C LEU A 5 -8.23 0.35 -11.79
N GLU A 6 -7.26 0.04 -12.65
CA GLU A 6 -6.16 -0.88 -12.34
C GLU A 6 -5.04 -0.25 -11.50
N ALA A 7 -4.81 1.07 -11.63
CA ALA A 7 -3.92 1.81 -10.73
C ALA A 7 -4.48 1.88 -9.29
N PHE A 8 -5.81 1.80 -9.14
CA PHE A 8 -6.51 1.65 -7.88
C PHE A 8 -6.70 0.18 -7.46
N ILE A 9 -5.90 -0.78 -7.96
CA ILE A 9 -5.84 -2.16 -7.41
C ILE A 9 -4.45 -2.35 -6.77
N THR A 10 -4.20 -1.54 -5.74
CA THR A 10 -3.23 -1.88 -4.68
C THR A 10 -3.81 -2.98 -3.77
N PRO A 11 -2.99 -3.75 -3.04
CA PRO A 11 -3.48 -4.67 -2.00
C PRO A 11 -4.38 -3.97 -0.96
N PHE A 12 -4.17 -2.67 -0.73
CA PHE A 12 -5.04 -1.85 0.12
C PHE A 12 -6.44 -1.68 -0.48
N THR A 13 -6.55 -1.47 -1.79
CA THR A 13 -7.83 -1.44 -2.51
C THR A 13 -8.46 -2.80 -2.71
N ILE A 14 -7.74 -3.92 -2.69
CA ILE A 14 -8.39 -5.24 -2.57
C ILE A 14 -9.05 -5.37 -1.21
N VAL A 15 -8.38 -4.96 -0.13
CA VAL A 15 -8.98 -4.92 1.20
C VAL A 15 -10.15 -3.93 1.25
N LEU A 16 -10.02 -2.75 0.65
CA LEU A 16 -11.06 -1.73 0.59
C LEU A 16 -12.23 -2.15 -0.30
N LEU A 17 -11.97 -2.84 -1.41
CA LEU A 17 -12.98 -3.36 -2.33
C LEU A 17 -13.65 -4.59 -1.75
N LEU A 18 -12.94 -5.40 -0.95
CA LEU A 18 -13.54 -6.43 -0.09
C LEU A 18 -14.43 -5.77 0.97
N LEU A 19 -13.97 -4.68 1.61
CA LEU A 19 -14.74 -3.92 2.60
C LEU A 19 -15.97 -3.24 1.97
N ILE A 20 -15.82 -2.67 0.77
CA ILE A 20 -16.88 -2.01 -0.01
C ILE A 20 -17.85 -3.05 -0.56
N VAL A 21 -17.40 -4.20 -1.03
CA VAL A 21 -18.26 -5.34 -1.40
C VAL A 21 -19.01 -5.84 -0.18
N VAL A 22 -18.37 -5.94 0.99
CA VAL A 22 -19.03 -6.27 2.27
C VAL A 22 -20.07 -5.21 2.66
N LEU A 23 -19.79 -3.91 2.46
CA LEU A 23 -20.71 -2.80 2.75
C LEU A 23 -21.83 -2.65 1.70
N LEU A 24 -21.59 -3.02 0.44
CA LEU A 24 -22.58 -3.02 -0.64
C LEU A 24 -23.47 -4.24 -0.56
N LEU A 25 -22.94 -5.40 -0.18
CA LEU A 25 -23.74 -6.60 0.14
C LEU A 25 -24.65 -6.35 1.35
N LYS A 26 -24.25 -5.48 2.30
CA LYS A 26 -25.11 -5.00 3.38
C LYS A 26 -26.28 -4.11 2.87
N ASN A 27 -26.16 -3.46 1.70
CA ASN A 27 -27.12 -2.46 1.20
C ASN A 27 -27.99 -2.97 0.02
N ILE A 28 -27.47 -3.86 -0.83
CA ILE A 28 -28.19 -4.49 -1.96
C ILE A 28 -29.10 -5.62 -1.48
N PHE A 29 -28.73 -6.27 -0.38
CA PHE A 29 -29.55 -7.24 0.30
C PHE A 29 -30.17 -6.61 1.57
N PRO A 30 -31.33 -5.92 1.48
CA PRO A 30 -32.26 -5.96 2.58
C PRO A 30 -32.74 -7.42 2.64
N LEU A 31 -31.98 -8.30 3.31
CA LEU A 31 -32.39 -9.68 3.57
C LEU A 31 -33.49 -9.68 4.63
N GLY A 32 -34.65 -9.15 4.24
CA GLY A 32 -35.91 -9.73 4.65
C GLY A 32 -36.10 -11.05 3.91
N GLY A 33 -36.19 -12.15 4.67
CA GLY A 33 -36.76 -13.41 4.20
C GLY A 33 -35.76 -14.43 3.64
N ASN A 34 -35.10 -15.16 4.53
CA ASN A 34 -35.12 -16.65 4.62
C ASN A 34 -33.86 -17.14 5.39
N ASN A 35 -34.04 -17.35 6.70
CA ASN A 35 -33.46 -18.37 7.59
C ASN A 35 -32.00 -18.85 7.45
N ASN A 36 -31.07 -18.08 6.89
CA ASN A 36 -29.66 -18.44 6.99
C ASN A 36 -29.04 -17.78 8.22
N LEU A 37 -29.32 -18.35 9.41
CA LEU A 37 -28.60 -18.04 10.66
C LEU A 37 -27.08 -18.04 10.44
N GLY A 38 -26.57 -18.93 9.58
CA GLY A 38 -25.16 -18.97 9.19
C GLY A 38 -24.67 -17.68 8.52
N THR A 39 -25.47 -17.05 7.66
CA THR A 39 -25.08 -15.78 7.01
C THR A 39 -25.10 -14.62 8.00
N ILE A 40 -26.08 -14.57 8.91
CA ILE A 40 -26.16 -13.55 9.96
C ILE A 40 -24.98 -13.70 10.95
N ILE A 41 -24.65 -14.93 11.32
CA ILE A 41 -23.51 -15.24 12.21
C ILE A 41 -22.18 -14.90 11.52
N VAL A 42 -22.00 -15.22 10.23
CA VAL A 42 -20.77 -14.88 9.49
C VAL A 42 -20.60 -13.37 9.36
N ILE A 43 -21.67 -12.62 9.04
CA ILE A 43 -21.61 -11.15 8.96
C ILE A 43 -21.34 -10.55 10.34
N ALA A 44 -22.04 -11.02 11.39
CA ALA A 44 -21.82 -10.55 12.76
C ALA A 44 -20.41 -10.90 13.26
N ALA A 45 -19.90 -12.10 13.00
CA ALA A 45 -18.55 -12.53 13.35
C ALA A 45 -17.49 -11.74 12.57
N MET A 46 -17.71 -11.41 11.30
CA MET A 46 -16.80 -10.58 10.51
C MET A 46 -16.80 -9.12 10.98
N ILE A 47 -17.95 -8.55 11.32
CA ILE A 47 -18.07 -7.20 11.87
C ILE A 47 -17.48 -7.14 13.28
N LEU A 48 -17.74 -8.15 14.12
CA LEU A 48 -17.16 -8.27 15.45
C LEU A 48 -15.65 -8.47 15.36
N PHE A 49 -15.14 -9.35 14.48
CA PHE A 49 -13.71 -9.53 14.27
C PHE A 49 -13.06 -8.23 13.76
N ALA A 50 -13.66 -7.54 12.78
CA ALA A 50 -13.15 -6.25 12.31
C ALA A 50 -13.19 -5.15 13.39
N SER A 51 -14.25 -5.11 14.22
CA SER A 51 -14.42 -4.11 15.29
C SER A 51 -13.59 -4.41 16.54
N ILE A 52 -13.33 -5.69 16.82
CA ILE A 52 -12.43 -6.17 17.89
C ILE A 52 -10.98 -5.96 17.48
N VAL A 53 -10.65 -6.16 16.19
CA VAL A 53 -9.28 -6.02 15.67
C VAL A 53 -8.92 -4.54 15.44
N LEU A 54 -9.85 -3.68 15.01
CA LEU A 54 -9.70 -2.21 15.06
C LEU A 54 -11.04 -1.51 15.37
N PRO A 55 -11.19 -0.83 16.53
CA PRO A 55 -12.37 -0.02 16.83
C PRO A 55 -12.40 1.33 16.07
N PHE A 56 -11.49 1.54 15.12
CA PHE A 56 -11.34 2.80 14.38
C PHE A 56 -10.84 2.57 12.94
N LEU A 57 -11.17 3.51 12.04
CA LEU A 57 -10.68 3.48 10.66
C LEU A 57 -9.15 3.69 10.60
N PRO A 58 -8.38 2.80 9.94
CA PRO A 58 -6.93 2.93 9.77
C PRO A 58 -6.50 4.26 9.15
N MET A 59 -7.29 4.77 8.20
CA MET A 59 -7.03 5.99 7.46
C MET A 59 -8.36 6.63 7.08
N LEU A 60 -8.44 7.96 7.13
CA LEU A 60 -9.62 8.69 6.67
C LEU A 60 -9.70 8.69 5.14
N PRO A 61 -10.92 8.75 4.54
CA PRO A 61 -11.07 8.83 3.08
C PRO A 61 -10.28 9.98 2.46
N LEU A 62 -10.24 11.15 3.12
CA LEU A 62 -9.47 12.30 2.65
C LEU A 62 -7.96 12.03 2.64
N GLN A 63 -7.43 11.38 3.67
CA GLN A 63 -6.03 10.97 3.75
C GLN A 63 -5.69 9.97 2.64
N LEU A 64 -6.60 9.04 2.34
CA LEU A 64 -6.45 8.07 1.25
C LEU A 64 -6.44 8.75 -0.14
N VAL A 65 -7.27 9.77 -0.34
CA VAL A 65 -7.26 10.56 -1.59
C VAL A 65 -5.92 11.28 -1.74
N VAL A 66 -5.42 11.93 -0.69
CA VAL A 66 -4.11 12.60 -0.70
C VAL A 66 -2.98 11.61 -0.99
N LEU A 67 -3.00 10.44 -0.34
CA LEU A 67 -2.03 9.38 -0.56
C LEU A 67 -1.98 8.95 -2.04
N ASN A 68 -3.14 8.60 -2.60
CA ASN A 68 -3.24 8.15 -4.00
C ASN A 68 -2.93 9.28 -4.99
N PHE A 69 -3.21 10.53 -4.63
CA PHE A 69 -2.86 11.69 -5.44
C PHE A 69 -1.34 11.86 -5.54
N ILE A 70 -0.63 11.83 -4.42
CA ILE A 70 0.84 11.92 -4.39
C ILE A 70 1.45 10.76 -5.18
N PHE A 71 0.99 9.53 -4.92
CA PHE A 71 1.45 8.35 -5.65
C PHE A 71 1.17 8.43 -7.16
N GLY A 72 0.00 8.92 -7.54
CA GLY A 72 -0.37 9.13 -8.94
C GLY A 72 0.54 10.13 -9.64
N LEU A 73 0.94 11.21 -8.96
CA LEU A 73 1.94 12.17 -9.46
C LEU A 73 3.31 11.51 -9.64
N SER A 74 3.73 10.64 -8.72
CA SER A 74 4.98 9.88 -8.88
C SER A 74 4.94 8.97 -10.11
N CYS A 75 3.79 8.36 -10.41
CA CYS A 75 3.63 7.51 -11.58
C CYS A 75 3.74 8.28 -12.91
N LEU A 76 3.54 9.61 -12.93
CA LEU A 76 3.74 10.44 -14.13
C LEU A 76 5.21 10.48 -14.59
N ALA A 77 6.15 10.06 -13.74
CA ALA A 77 7.56 9.94 -14.12
C ALA A 77 7.84 8.65 -14.93
N ILE A 78 7.00 7.62 -14.83
CA ILE A 78 7.22 6.32 -15.48
C ILE A 78 7.30 6.41 -17.02
N PRO A 79 6.50 7.23 -17.73
CA PRO A 79 6.64 7.39 -19.18
C PRO A 79 7.98 7.99 -19.63
N PHE A 80 8.66 8.75 -18.77
CA PHE A 80 9.96 9.38 -19.07
C PHE A 80 11.16 8.47 -18.81
N ASP A 81 10.88 7.19 -18.61
CA ASP A 81 11.84 6.22 -18.19
C ASP A 81 12.49 5.44 -19.35
N LYS A 82 13.71 4.95 -19.13
CA LYS A 82 14.48 4.24 -20.17
C LYS A 82 14.23 2.74 -20.12
N MET A 83 13.79 2.19 -21.25
CA MET A 83 13.62 0.74 -21.43
C MET A 83 14.89 0.06 -21.95
N PRO A 84 15.20 -1.17 -21.51
CA PRO A 84 16.32 -1.95 -22.04
C PRO A 84 16.18 -2.23 -23.54
N ARG A 85 17.29 -2.17 -24.29
CA ARG A 85 17.27 -2.39 -25.75
C ARG A 85 16.73 -3.77 -26.15
N TYR A 86 16.97 -4.82 -25.36
CA TYR A 86 16.44 -6.15 -25.62
C TYR A 86 14.89 -6.19 -25.57
N TYR A 87 14.27 -5.31 -24.77
CA TYR A 87 12.82 -5.24 -24.63
C TYR A 87 12.17 -4.66 -25.89
N LEU A 88 12.87 -3.73 -26.55
CA LEU A 88 12.42 -3.02 -27.75
C LEU A 88 12.58 -3.82 -29.06
N GLN A 89 13.26 -4.98 -29.04
CA GLN A 89 13.54 -5.78 -30.24
C GLN A 89 12.29 -6.47 -30.82
N THR A 90 11.22 -6.59 -30.04
CA THR A 90 10.00 -7.30 -30.45
C THR A 90 8.78 -6.50 -30.03
N PRO A 91 7.78 -6.29 -30.91
CA PRO A 91 6.55 -5.61 -30.53
C PRO A 91 5.79 -6.46 -29.50
N ARG A 92 5.57 -5.90 -28.31
CA ARG A 92 4.82 -6.56 -27.24
C ARG A 92 3.35 -6.18 -27.33
N ARG A 93 2.48 -7.19 -27.22
CA ARG A 93 1.04 -6.98 -27.04
C ARG A 93 0.75 -6.89 -25.55
N TRP A 94 -0.03 -5.90 -25.16
CA TRP A 94 -0.52 -5.80 -23.79
C TRP A 94 -1.39 -7.01 -23.48
N SER A 95 -1.01 -7.81 -22.50
CA SER A 95 -1.68 -9.05 -22.16
C SER A 95 -1.68 -9.24 -20.65
N PHE A 96 -2.88 -9.28 -20.07
CA PHE A 96 -3.08 -9.47 -18.64
C PHE A 96 -3.04 -10.92 -18.17
N LYS A 97 -2.81 -11.88 -19.09
CA LYS A 97 -2.84 -13.30 -18.76
C LYS A 97 -1.89 -13.69 -17.62
N ASN A 98 -0.77 -12.97 -17.48
CA ASN A 98 0.24 -13.23 -16.45
C ASN A 98 0.01 -12.42 -15.16
N LEU A 99 -0.94 -11.47 -15.14
CA LEU A 99 -1.17 -10.58 -14.00
C LEU A 99 -1.60 -11.35 -12.73
N PRO A 100 -2.52 -12.34 -12.78
CA PRO A 100 -2.89 -13.10 -11.58
C PRO A 100 -1.72 -13.87 -10.97
N GLU A 101 -0.84 -14.44 -11.80
CA GLU A 101 0.36 -15.13 -11.35
C GLU A 101 1.34 -14.16 -10.70
N PHE A 102 1.54 -12.98 -11.30
CA PHE A 102 2.33 -11.91 -10.68
C PHE A 102 1.76 -11.49 -9.32
N MET A 103 0.44 -11.28 -9.22
CA MET A 103 -0.21 -10.93 -7.97
C MET A 103 -0.08 -12.03 -6.91
N PHE A 104 -0.11 -13.30 -7.31
CA PHE A 104 0.07 -14.43 -6.41
C PHE A 104 1.47 -14.46 -5.78
N TRP A 105 2.51 -14.08 -6.53
CA TRP A 105 3.89 -14.04 -6.01
C TRP A 105 4.17 -12.77 -5.19
N PHE A 106 3.76 -11.59 -5.66
CA PHE A 106 4.11 -10.31 -5.03
C PHE A 106 3.10 -9.83 -3.99
N GLY A 107 1.84 -10.28 -4.06
CA GLY A 107 0.78 -9.96 -3.09
C GLY A 107 1.12 -10.37 -1.65
N PRO A 108 1.55 -11.62 -1.40
CA PRO A 108 1.95 -12.06 -0.06
C PRO A 108 3.10 -11.23 0.54
N ALA A 109 4.04 -10.78 -0.29
CA ALA A 109 5.14 -9.92 0.16
C ALA A 109 4.65 -8.61 0.77
N SER A 110 3.71 -7.97 0.08
CA SER A 110 3.07 -6.74 0.55
C SER A 110 2.22 -7.00 1.79
N ALA A 111 1.51 -8.13 1.84
CA ALA A 111 0.69 -8.49 3.00
C ALA A 111 1.54 -8.70 4.26
N ILE A 112 2.66 -9.44 4.15
CA ILE A 112 3.60 -9.66 5.27
C ILE A 112 4.13 -8.32 5.78
N THR A 113 4.57 -7.45 4.86
CA THR A 113 5.08 -6.11 5.23
C THR A 113 4.00 -5.30 5.95
N ASN A 114 2.77 -5.30 5.44
CA ASN A 114 1.64 -4.60 6.07
C ASN A 114 1.29 -5.15 7.45
N ILE A 115 1.31 -6.47 7.65
CA ILE A 115 1.06 -7.09 8.97
C ILE A 115 2.14 -6.67 9.97
N ILE A 116 3.41 -6.67 9.54
CA ILE A 116 4.52 -6.24 10.38
C ILE A 116 4.36 -4.75 10.72
N SER A 117 4.16 -3.89 9.72
CA SER A 117 3.88 -2.46 9.87
C SER A 117 2.77 -2.21 10.89
N PHE A 118 1.64 -2.89 10.69
CA PHE A 118 0.47 -2.80 11.55
C PHE A 118 0.81 -3.20 12.98
N GLY A 119 1.50 -4.33 13.17
CA GLY A 119 1.91 -4.82 14.47
C GLY A 119 2.83 -3.84 15.21
N PHE A 120 3.84 -3.31 14.54
CA PHE A 120 4.73 -2.31 15.13
C PHE A 120 3.98 -1.03 15.50
N LEU A 121 3.13 -0.52 14.61
CA LEU A 121 2.38 0.70 14.85
C LEU A 121 1.38 0.52 16.00
N PHE A 122 0.65 -0.58 16.03
CA PHE A 122 -0.40 -0.85 17.02
C PHE A 122 0.12 -1.24 18.40
N PHE A 123 1.16 -2.09 18.50
CA PHE A 123 1.64 -2.62 19.78
C PHE A 123 2.78 -1.82 20.42
N ILE A 124 3.60 -1.13 19.61
CA ILE A 124 4.79 -0.44 20.12
C ILE A 124 4.57 1.07 20.10
N ILE A 125 4.27 1.64 18.93
CA ILE A 125 4.25 3.10 18.74
C ILE A 125 3.02 3.76 19.38
N CYS A 126 1.82 3.30 19.05
CA CYS A 126 0.60 3.93 19.56
C CYS A 126 0.46 3.86 21.10
N PRO A 127 0.78 2.75 21.79
CA PRO A 127 0.74 2.69 23.25
C PRO A 127 1.81 3.58 23.90
N HIS A 128 3.01 3.67 23.30
CA HIS A 128 4.10 4.48 23.84
C HIS A 128 3.81 5.98 23.76
N LEU A 129 3.15 6.43 22.69
CA LEU A 129 2.93 7.85 22.41
C LEU A 129 1.53 8.36 22.79
N SER A 130 0.52 7.50 22.95
CA SER A 130 -0.86 7.96 23.20
C SER A 130 -1.13 8.41 24.64
N ALA A 131 -0.24 8.10 25.59
CA ALA A 131 -0.37 8.45 27.01
C ALA A 131 -1.78 8.16 27.61
N GLY A 132 -2.46 7.13 27.10
CA GLY A 132 -3.81 6.72 27.54
C GLY A 132 -4.99 7.42 26.84
N SER A 133 -4.75 8.36 25.92
CA SER A 133 -5.80 9.03 25.15
C SER A 133 -6.15 8.26 23.87
N GLN A 134 -7.42 7.85 23.75
CA GLN A 134 -7.93 7.14 22.57
C GLN A 134 -7.87 8.00 21.30
N THR A 135 -8.08 9.31 21.39
CA THR A 135 -8.07 10.21 20.22
C THR A 135 -6.67 10.39 19.66
N LEU A 136 -5.67 10.52 20.53
CA LEU A 136 -4.26 10.57 20.13
C LEU A 136 -3.80 9.24 19.54
N PHE A 137 -4.18 8.11 20.14
CA PHE A 137 -3.89 6.77 19.60
C PHE A 137 -4.33 6.65 18.14
N VAL A 138 -5.57 7.05 17.85
CA VAL A 138 -6.15 6.97 16.50
C VAL A 138 -5.43 7.90 15.53
N SER A 139 -5.10 9.14 15.94
CA SER A 139 -4.41 10.09 15.06
C SER A 139 -2.96 9.67 14.77
N ILE A 140 -2.25 9.15 15.76
CA ILE A 140 -0.89 8.61 15.61
C ILE A 140 -0.91 7.42 14.64
N PHE A 141 -1.84 6.49 14.83
CA PHE A 141 -2.01 5.35 13.93
C PHE A 141 -2.28 5.80 12.50
N ARG A 142 -3.24 6.72 12.29
CA ARG A 142 -3.56 7.23 10.94
C ARG A 142 -2.36 7.89 10.25
N THR A 143 -1.57 8.63 11.02
CA THR A 143 -0.40 9.33 10.48
C THR A 143 0.73 8.36 10.14
N GLY A 144 1.05 7.44 11.05
CA GLY A 144 2.07 6.42 10.80
C GLY A 144 1.70 5.54 9.61
N TRP A 145 0.45 5.06 9.60
CA TRP A 145 -0.08 4.26 8.51
C TRP A 145 -0.01 4.99 7.16
N PHE A 146 -0.25 6.31 7.13
CA PHE A 146 -0.07 7.13 5.93
C PHE A 146 1.36 7.15 5.43
N ILE A 147 2.33 7.44 6.32
CA ILE A 147 3.74 7.55 5.96
C ILE A 147 4.26 6.19 5.46
N GLU A 148 3.93 5.11 6.16
CA GLU A 148 4.33 3.75 5.77
C GLU A 148 3.77 3.35 4.40
N ASN A 149 2.46 3.54 4.18
CA ASN A 149 1.85 3.19 2.89
C ASN A 149 2.45 4.01 1.74
N LEU A 150 2.72 5.30 1.96
CA LEU A 150 3.35 6.14 0.94
C LEU A 150 4.72 5.59 0.55
N TRP A 151 5.58 5.32 1.52
CA TRP A 151 6.93 4.83 1.24
C TRP A 151 6.94 3.42 0.64
N VAL A 152 6.06 2.52 1.08
CA VAL A 152 5.92 1.19 0.48
C VAL A 152 5.48 1.30 -0.97
N GLN A 153 4.54 2.19 -1.30
CA GLN A 153 4.10 2.43 -2.68
C GLN A 153 5.24 3.00 -3.55
N GLU A 154 5.98 4.00 -3.06
CA GLU A 154 7.15 4.55 -3.76
C GLU A 154 8.24 3.49 -3.99
N MET A 155 8.49 2.65 -2.99
CA MET A 155 9.43 1.53 -3.13
C MET A 155 8.90 0.44 -4.06
N ALA A 156 7.59 0.21 -4.11
CA ALA A 156 6.97 -0.74 -5.03
C ALA A 156 7.19 -0.35 -6.50
N ILE A 157 7.06 0.93 -6.84
CA ILE A 157 7.39 1.42 -8.20
C ILE A 157 8.80 0.98 -8.57
N ARG A 158 9.77 1.18 -7.66
CA ARG A 158 11.18 0.87 -7.92
C ARG A 158 11.45 -0.64 -7.94
N ALA A 159 10.84 -1.37 -7.03
CA ALA A 159 11.01 -2.80 -6.88
C ALA A 159 10.37 -3.57 -8.04
N LEU A 160 9.25 -3.11 -8.61
CA LEU A 160 8.50 -3.86 -9.62
C LEU A 160 8.75 -3.38 -11.05
N ARG A 161 9.34 -2.20 -11.25
CA ARG A 161 9.65 -1.62 -12.57
C ARG A 161 10.68 -2.39 -13.39
N ASP A 162 11.76 -2.86 -12.76
CA ASP A 162 12.87 -3.52 -13.47
C ASP A 162 12.97 -5.00 -13.05
N ARG A 163 13.35 -5.85 -14.01
CA ARG A 163 13.67 -7.26 -13.79
C ARG A 163 14.87 -7.42 -12.86
N HIS A 164 15.78 -6.46 -12.87
CA HIS A 164 17.00 -6.55 -12.07
C HIS A 164 16.76 -6.16 -10.60
N LEU A 165 17.75 -6.48 -9.76
CA LEU A 165 17.72 -6.09 -8.35
C LEU A 165 17.65 -4.56 -8.26
N PRO A 166 16.75 -4.01 -7.42
CA PRO A 166 16.70 -2.58 -7.17
C PRO A 166 18.06 -2.11 -6.65
N PHE A 167 18.52 -0.92 -7.09
CA PHE A 167 19.80 -0.27 -6.76
C PHE A 167 21.11 -0.86 -7.30
N ILE A 168 21.26 -2.18 -7.47
CA ILE A 168 22.57 -2.78 -7.84
C ILE A 168 22.74 -2.94 -9.36
N LYS A 169 21.65 -3.15 -10.11
CA LYS A 169 21.68 -3.36 -11.58
C LYS A 169 20.51 -2.67 -12.31
N GLN A 170 19.98 -1.60 -11.71
CA GLN A 170 18.77 -0.91 -12.16
C GLN A 170 19.04 0.03 -13.35
N HIS A 171 18.22 -0.05 -14.40
CA HIS A 171 18.23 0.89 -15.53
C HIS A 171 17.32 2.11 -15.29
N ALA A 172 17.22 2.64 -14.08
CA ALA A 172 16.38 3.83 -13.84
C ALA A 172 17.06 5.09 -14.35
N THR A 173 16.30 5.90 -15.06
CA THR A 173 16.64 7.30 -15.21
C THR A 173 16.64 7.96 -13.82
N SER A 174 17.67 8.76 -13.52
CA SER A 174 17.78 9.49 -12.26
C SER A 174 16.53 10.33 -11.94
N ALA A 175 15.83 10.83 -12.97
CA ALA A 175 14.58 11.56 -12.85
C ALA A 175 13.48 10.77 -12.12
N VAL A 176 13.26 9.49 -12.45
CA VAL A 176 12.23 8.65 -11.82
C VAL A 176 12.56 8.41 -10.35
N ILE A 177 13.84 8.20 -10.05
CA ILE A 177 14.33 8.05 -8.67
C ILE A 177 14.05 9.34 -7.88
N MET A 178 14.41 10.48 -8.46
CA MET A 178 14.29 11.78 -7.80
C MET A 178 12.82 12.12 -7.53
N VAL A 179 11.92 11.91 -8.50
CA VAL A 179 10.49 12.18 -8.32
C VAL A 179 9.90 11.34 -7.20
N SER A 180 10.17 10.02 -7.19
CA SER A 180 9.68 9.14 -6.11
C SER A 180 10.19 9.52 -4.73
N PHE A 181 11.48 9.88 -4.61
CA PHE A 181 12.02 10.33 -3.33
C PHE A 181 11.45 11.67 -2.89
N VAL A 182 11.32 12.63 -3.81
CA VAL A 182 10.73 13.94 -3.52
C VAL A 182 9.27 13.78 -3.10
N ALA A 183 8.51 12.92 -3.76
CA ALA A 183 7.13 12.62 -3.37
C ALA A 183 7.03 12.00 -1.97
N GLY A 184 7.91 11.04 -1.65
CA GLY A 184 7.99 10.44 -0.31
C GLY A 184 8.36 11.46 0.78
N ILE A 185 9.31 12.35 0.51
CA ILE A 185 9.72 13.43 1.42
C ILE A 185 8.56 14.41 1.62
N ILE A 186 7.91 14.85 0.54
CA ILE A 186 6.77 15.77 0.61
C ILE A 186 5.65 15.15 1.45
N GLY A 187 5.28 13.89 1.19
CA GLY A 187 4.23 13.25 1.96
C GLY A 187 4.61 13.01 3.43
N THR A 188 5.89 12.76 3.73
CA THR A 188 6.37 12.69 5.12
C THR A 188 6.34 14.07 5.80
N ALA A 189 6.48 15.17 5.04
CA ALA A 189 6.41 16.53 5.56
C ALA A 189 4.97 16.99 5.84
N ILE A 190 3.95 16.47 5.13
CA ILE A 190 2.54 16.88 5.25
C ILE A 190 2.04 16.88 6.72
N PRO A 191 2.25 15.82 7.53
CA PRO A 191 1.84 15.79 8.93
C PRO A 191 2.39 16.92 9.80
N TYR A 192 3.53 17.53 9.42
CA TYR A 192 4.16 18.63 10.16
C TYR A 192 3.70 20.02 9.69
N THR A 193 2.85 20.09 8.65
CA THR A 193 2.34 21.35 8.09
C THR A 193 0.92 21.65 8.59
N ALA A 194 0.45 22.89 8.38
CA ALA A 194 -0.94 23.28 8.67
C ALA A 194 -1.98 22.41 7.92
N THR A 195 -1.64 21.91 6.73
CA THR A 195 -2.47 20.96 5.98
C THR A 195 -2.63 19.62 6.70
N GLY A 196 -1.61 19.20 7.46
CA GLY A 196 -1.67 17.99 8.29
C GLY A 196 -2.72 18.09 9.40
N GLN A 197 -2.94 19.28 9.97
CA GLN A 197 -3.97 19.50 10.99
C GLN A 197 -5.38 19.33 10.42
N ILE A 198 -5.63 19.81 9.20
CA ILE A 198 -6.90 19.61 8.47
C ILE A 198 -7.15 18.11 8.22
N LEU A 199 -6.07 17.37 7.93
CA LEU A 199 -6.10 15.93 7.69
C LEU A 199 -6.17 15.10 8.99
N GLN A 200 -6.26 15.73 10.17
CA GLN A 200 -6.23 15.05 11.48
C GLN A 200 -4.96 14.20 11.69
N PHE A 201 -3.82 14.64 11.16
CA PHE A 201 -2.53 14.05 11.44
C PHE A 201 -1.91 14.62 12.72
N THR A 202 -1.14 13.80 13.41
CA THR A 202 -0.33 14.19 14.56
C THR A 202 1.14 14.08 14.16
N ALA A 203 1.97 15.04 14.54
CA ALA A 203 3.40 14.96 14.29
C ALA A 203 3.99 13.75 15.05
N LEU A 204 4.64 12.83 14.33
CA LEU A 204 5.33 11.70 14.93
C LEU A 204 6.77 12.08 15.30
N PRO A 205 7.35 11.49 16.35
CA PRO A 205 8.76 11.69 16.67
C PRO A 205 9.66 11.12 15.57
N SER A 206 10.86 11.69 15.44
CA SER A 206 11.85 11.33 14.42
C SER A 206 12.31 9.88 14.50
N GLU A 207 12.26 9.26 15.69
CA GLU A 207 12.53 7.83 15.92
C GLU A 207 11.66 6.92 15.05
N TYR A 208 10.42 7.33 14.78
CA TYR A 208 9.51 6.57 13.92
C TYR A 208 10.02 6.49 12.48
N LEU A 209 10.72 7.52 11.98
CA LEU A 209 11.28 7.50 10.63
C LEU A 209 12.36 6.42 10.47
N ILE A 210 13.08 6.07 11.54
CA ILE A 210 14.05 4.97 11.53
C ILE A 210 13.34 3.63 11.32
N LEU A 211 12.19 3.43 11.99
CA LEU A 211 11.37 2.24 11.80
C LEU A 211 10.82 2.16 10.37
N VAL A 212 10.29 3.27 9.85
CA VAL A 212 9.80 3.34 8.45
C VAL A 212 10.93 2.98 7.49
N PHE A 213 12.12 3.53 7.68
CA PHE A 213 13.28 3.21 6.85
C PHE A 213 13.67 1.73 6.93
N ALA A 214 13.64 1.13 8.12
CA ALA A 214 13.87 -0.31 8.29
C ALA A 214 12.81 -1.16 7.57
N LEU A 215 11.54 -0.78 7.63
CA LEU A 215 10.44 -1.45 6.91
C LEU A 215 10.61 -1.34 5.39
N MET A 216 11.09 -0.20 4.89
CA MET A 216 11.38 -0.03 3.47
C MET A 216 12.50 -0.96 3.00
N ILE A 217 13.59 -1.07 3.78
CA ILE A 217 14.67 -2.02 3.48
C ILE A 217 14.15 -3.45 3.50
N PHE A 218 13.37 -3.80 4.52
CA PHE A 218 12.75 -5.12 4.64
C PHE A 218 11.88 -5.45 3.42
N TYR A 219 11.02 -4.52 3.00
CA TYR A 219 10.19 -4.67 1.80
C TYR A 219 11.02 -4.87 0.54
N LEU A 220 12.07 -4.06 0.35
CA LEU A 220 12.97 -4.18 -0.79
C LEU A 220 13.70 -5.53 -0.81
N LEU A 221 14.15 -6.03 0.34
CA LEU A 221 14.78 -7.34 0.46
C LEU A 221 13.78 -8.46 0.14
N LEU A 222 12.60 -8.43 0.75
CA LEU A 222 11.57 -9.44 0.55
C LEU A 222 11.11 -9.51 -0.91
N THR A 223 10.82 -8.36 -1.52
CA THR A 223 10.44 -8.29 -2.94
C THR A 223 11.58 -8.71 -3.86
N SER A 224 12.83 -8.38 -3.53
CA SER A 224 14.01 -8.81 -4.28
C SER A 224 14.20 -10.33 -4.23
N LEU A 225 14.01 -10.95 -3.07
CA LEU A 225 14.08 -12.41 -2.90
C LEU A 225 13.00 -13.13 -3.72
N ILE A 226 11.75 -12.66 -3.61
CA ILE A 226 10.62 -13.19 -4.39
C ILE A 226 10.88 -13.02 -5.88
N LYS A 227 11.42 -11.87 -6.29
CA LYS A 227 11.81 -11.62 -7.68
C LYS A 227 12.85 -12.61 -8.16
N LEU A 228 13.90 -12.90 -7.38
CA LEU A 228 14.92 -13.88 -7.75
C LEU A 228 14.31 -15.28 -7.97
N ILE A 229 13.36 -15.69 -7.14
CA ILE A 229 12.65 -16.97 -7.28
C ILE A 229 11.76 -16.95 -8.53
N TYR A 230 10.96 -15.91 -8.70
CA TYR A 230 10.07 -15.75 -9.85
C TYR A 230 10.82 -15.78 -11.19
N LEU A 231 11.98 -15.13 -11.25
CA LEU A 231 12.80 -15.04 -12.47
C LEU A 231 13.57 -16.30 -12.83
N LYS A 232 13.69 -17.27 -11.91
CA LYS A 232 14.16 -18.62 -12.25
C LYS A 232 13.11 -19.37 -13.08
N HIS A 233 11.83 -19.11 -12.84
CA HIS A 233 10.72 -19.76 -13.56
C HIS A 233 10.24 -18.97 -14.78
N LYS A 234 10.41 -17.64 -14.80
CA LYS A 234 9.91 -16.76 -15.86
C LYS A 234 10.99 -15.84 -16.43
N LYS A 235 10.97 -15.68 -17.76
CA LYS A 235 11.91 -14.81 -18.48
C LYS A 235 11.53 -13.31 -18.42
N PHE A 236 10.30 -12.98 -18.01
CA PHE A 236 9.78 -11.61 -17.92
C PHE A 236 8.88 -11.45 -16.68
N LEU A 237 8.79 -10.24 -16.13
CA LEU A 237 7.95 -9.92 -14.97
C LEU A 237 6.46 -9.76 -15.33
N ILE A 238 6.17 -9.28 -16.55
CA ILE A 238 4.83 -9.08 -17.12
C ILE A 238 4.88 -9.41 -18.61
#